data_AF-A0A399UBC0-F1
#
_entry.id   AF-A0A399UBC0-F1
#
_cell.length_a   1.000
_cell.length_b   1.000
_cell.length_c   1.000
_cell.angle_alpha   90.00
_cell.angle_beta   90.00
_cell.angle_gamma   90.00
#
_symmetry.space_group_name_H-M   'P 1'
#
loop_
_entity.id
_entity.type
_entity.pdbx_description
1 polymer ?
#
loop_
_entity_poly.entity_id
_entity_poly.type
_entity_poly.pdbx_seq_one_letter_code
_entity_poly.pdbx_strand_id
1 'polypeptide(L)'
;RGLGDAVLQAKAFVGNEPFVVMLGDDLMDITDEKAVPLTKQLMDDYERTHASTIAVMPVPHDEVSAYGVIAPQGEGKDGLYSVETFVEKPAPEDAPSDLAIIGRYLLTPEIFQILENQAPGAGNEIQLTDAIDTLNKTQRVFAREFNGARYDVGDKFGFMKTSIDYALKHPQVKDDLKNYLIQLGKELTEKE
;
A
#
# COMPACT_ATOMS: atom_id res chain seq x y z
N ARG A 1 -14.22 4.86 13.61
CA ARG A 1 -12.91 4.42 14.14
C ARG A 1 -12.28 3.57 13.05
N GLY A 2 -11.30 4.13 12.32
CA GLY A 2 -10.72 3.57 11.10
C GLY A 2 -9.28 3.07 11.30
N LEU A 3 -8.50 3.00 10.22
CA LEU A 3 -7.15 2.41 10.22
C LEU A 3 -6.22 3.00 11.29
N GLY A 4 -6.23 4.32 11.49
CA GLY A 4 -5.37 4.96 12.49
C GLY A 4 -5.73 4.53 13.92
N ASP A 5 -7.01 4.35 14.23
CA ASP A 5 -7.47 3.86 15.54
C ASP A 5 -7.05 2.39 15.76
N ALA A 6 -7.09 1.58 14.70
CA ALA A 6 -6.63 0.18 14.74
C ALA A 6 -5.11 0.09 14.98
N VAL A 7 -4.31 0.91 14.30
CA VAL A 7 -2.86 1.01 14.54
C VAL A 7 -2.58 1.44 15.98
N LEU A 8 -3.32 2.43 16.50
CA LEU A 8 -3.16 2.90 17.88
C LEU A 8 -3.37 1.78 18.92
N GLN A 9 -4.26 0.82 18.67
CA GLN A 9 -4.46 -0.31 19.60
C GLN A 9 -3.21 -1.18 19.76
N ALA A 10 -2.29 -1.17 18.79
CA ALA A 10 -1.03 -1.91 18.86
C ALA A 10 0.06 -1.22 19.72
N LYS A 11 -0.14 0.06 20.12
CA LYS A 11 0.86 0.89 20.82
C LYS A 11 1.53 0.17 22.00
N ALA A 12 0.74 -0.47 22.85
CA ALA A 12 1.25 -1.14 24.05
C ALA A 12 2.14 -2.36 23.75
N PHE A 13 1.92 -3.02 22.61
CA PHE A 13 2.71 -4.18 22.17
C PHE A 13 3.99 -3.76 21.44
N VAL A 14 3.90 -2.70 20.63
CA VAL A 14 5.05 -2.16 19.88
C VAL A 14 6.01 -1.42 20.81
N GLY A 15 5.49 -0.66 21.78
CA GLY A 15 6.32 0.16 22.66
C GLY A 15 6.95 1.33 21.92
N ASN A 16 8.26 1.53 22.08
CA ASN A 16 9.01 2.65 21.51
C ASN A 16 10.01 2.17 20.43
N GLU A 17 9.58 1.23 19.60
CA GLU A 17 10.35 0.68 18.48
C GLU A 17 9.70 1.03 17.14
N PRO A 18 10.47 1.17 16.06
CA PRO A 18 9.90 1.25 14.71
C PRO A 18 9.16 -0.04 14.38
N PHE A 19 8.07 0.06 13.61
CA PHE A 19 7.21 -1.08 13.33
C PHE A 19 6.64 -1.03 11.92
N VAL A 20 6.18 -2.18 11.43
CA VAL A 20 5.57 -2.32 10.11
C VAL A 20 4.07 -2.46 10.26
N VAL A 21 3.32 -1.72 9.43
CA VAL A 21 1.89 -1.95 9.22
C VAL A 21 1.70 -2.65 7.88
N MET A 22 0.96 -3.76 7.91
CA MET A 22 0.65 -4.57 6.73
C MET A 22 -0.87 -4.70 6.62
N LEU A 23 -1.46 -4.06 5.61
CA LEU A 23 -2.88 -4.30 5.29
C LEU A 23 -3.02 -5.72 4.73
N GLY A 24 -3.98 -6.48 5.28
CA GLY A 24 -4.14 -7.92 5.01
C GLY A 24 -4.76 -8.22 3.65
N ASP A 25 -5.38 -7.24 3.04
CA ASP A 25 -6.00 -7.24 1.72
C ASP A 25 -5.05 -6.80 0.59
N ASP A 26 -3.86 -6.31 0.92
CA ASP A 26 -2.85 -5.91 -0.05
C ASP A 26 -1.72 -6.94 -0.13
N LEU A 27 -1.63 -7.62 -1.27
CA LEU A 27 -0.64 -8.66 -1.56
C LEU A 27 0.36 -8.16 -2.61
N MET A 28 1.65 -8.46 -2.40
CA MET A 28 2.75 -7.92 -3.20
C MET A 28 3.65 -9.06 -3.68
N ASP A 29 3.94 -9.11 -4.97
CA ASP A 29 4.86 -10.06 -5.62
C ASP A 29 4.63 -11.55 -5.29
N ILE A 30 3.38 -11.94 -5.01
CA ILE A 30 3.04 -13.31 -4.60
C ILE A 30 3.34 -14.38 -5.67
N THR A 31 3.64 -13.96 -6.90
CA THR A 31 3.94 -14.83 -8.05
C THR A 31 5.41 -14.82 -8.47
N ASP A 32 6.26 -13.99 -7.84
CA ASP A 32 7.69 -13.88 -8.16
C ASP A 32 8.56 -14.26 -6.95
N GLU A 33 9.04 -15.50 -6.94
CA GLU A 33 9.90 -16.02 -5.87
C GLU A 33 11.26 -15.31 -5.75
N LYS A 34 11.67 -14.53 -6.75
CA LYS A 34 12.94 -13.78 -6.76
C LYS A 34 12.78 -12.34 -6.33
N ALA A 35 11.54 -11.84 -6.19
CA ALA A 35 11.30 -10.47 -5.79
C ALA A 35 11.79 -10.23 -4.36
N VAL A 36 12.41 -9.07 -4.14
CA VAL A 36 12.73 -8.62 -2.78
C VAL A 36 11.43 -8.14 -2.13
N PRO A 37 10.98 -8.73 -1.00
CA PRO A 37 9.72 -8.34 -0.38
C PRO A 37 9.65 -6.84 -0.11
N LEU A 38 8.53 -6.19 -0.43
CA LEU A 38 8.35 -4.75 -0.22
C LEU A 38 8.68 -4.32 1.22
N THR A 39 8.26 -5.11 2.21
CA THR A 39 8.61 -4.85 3.63
C THR A 39 10.12 -4.79 3.85
N LYS A 40 10.91 -5.65 3.20
CA LYS A 40 12.38 -5.63 3.29
C LYS A 40 12.95 -4.36 2.66
N GLN A 41 12.39 -3.90 1.54
CA GLN A 41 12.79 -2.63 0.92
C GLN A 41 12.56 -1.45 1.87
N LEU A 42 11.40 -1.38 2.54
CA LEU A 42 11.13 -0.33 3.54
C LEU A 42 12.10 -0.39 4.73
N MET A 43 12.43 -1.59 5.20
CA MET A 43 13.43 -1.78 6.26
C MET A 43 14.81 -1.28 5.83
N ASP A 44 15.24 -1.59 4.61
CA ASP A 44 16.53 -1.14 4.08
C ASP A 44 16.58 0.40 3.94
N ASP A 45 15.47 1.03 3.58
CA ASP A 45 15.35 2.50 3.58
C ASP A 45 15.41 3.09 4.99
N TYR A 46 14.74 2.47 5.95
CA TYR A 46 14.80 2.88 7.35
C TYR A 46 16.20 2.76 7.94
N GLU A 47 16.94 1.69 7.66
CA GLU A 47 18.33 1.55 8.12
C GLU A 47 19.23 2.68 7.59
N ARG A 48 18.90 3.21 6.41
CA ARG A 48 19.68 4.26 5.76
C ARG A 48 19.27 5.68 6.14
N THR A 49 18.01 5.88 6.50
CA THR A 49 17.40 7.21 6.72
C THR A 49 16.97 7.46 8.16
N HIS A 50 16.76 6.39 8.94
CA HIS A 50 16.13 6.37 10.27
C HIS A 50 14.79 7.11 10.32
N ALA A 51 14.04 7.07 9.23
CA ALA A 51 12.79 7.78 9.05
C ALA A 51 11.68 6.83 8.59
N SER A 52 10.44 7.16 8.96
CA SER A 52 9.25 6.44 8.47
C SER A 52 9.27 6.40 6.95
N THR A 53 8.95 5.23 6.38
CA THR A 53 8.95 5.01 4.93
C THR A 53 7.63 4.35 4.53
N ILE A 54 6.92 4.97 3.60
CA ILE A 54 5.60 4.53 3.13
C ILE A 54 5.73 3.97 1.72
N ALA A 55 5.15 2.81 1.45
CA ALA A 55 5.14 2.31 0.08
C ALA A 55 4.11 3.07 -0.76
N VAL A 56 4.49 3.42 -2.00
CA VAL A 56 3.60 4.04 -2.98
C VAL A 56 3.72 3.34 -4.32
N MET A 57 2.69 3.48 -5.17
CA MET A 57 2.69 2.97 -6.54
C MET A 57 1.89 3.94 -7.42
N PRO A 58 2.28 4.14 -8.70
CA PRO A 58 1.43 4.87 -9.64
C PRO A 58 0.10 4.14 -9.85
N VAL A 59 -1.00 4.89 -9.83
CA VAL A 59 -2.35 4.41 -10.17
C VAL A 59 -2.95 5.25 -11.30
N PRO A 60 -3.96 4.76 -12.04
CA PRO A 60 -4.73 5.61 -12.94
C PRO A 60 -5.27 6.85 -12.23
N HIS A 61 -5.17 8.02 -12.88
CA HIS A 61 -5.53 9.29 -12.26
C HIS A 61 -7.00 9.36 -11.80
N ASP A 62 -7.89 8.65 -12.49
CA ASP A 62 -9.31 8.56 -12.13
C ASP A 62 -9.60 7.64 -10.92
N GLU A 63 -8.61 6.85 -10.48
CA GLU A 63 -8.70 5.97 -9.31
C GLU A 63 -8.11 6.59 -8.04
N VAL A 64 -7.41 7.73 -8.13
CA VAL A 64 -6.68 8.36 -6.99
C VAL A 64 -7.56 8.64 -5.77
N SER A 65 -8.86 8.92 -5.96
CA SER A 65 -9.81 9.19 -4.87
C SER A 65 -10.11 7.99 -3.98
N ALA A 66 -9.68 6.78 -4.37
CA ALA A 66 -9.78 5.60 -3.52
C ALA A 66 -8.64 5.50 -2.50
N TYR A 67 -7.56 6.29 -2.67
CA TYR A 67 -6.30 6.11 -1.95
C TYR A 67 -5.83 7.38 -1.24
N GLY A 68 -4.92 7.23 -0.28
CA GLY A 68 -4.04 8.33 0.11
C GLY A 68 -3.00 8.58 -0.98
N VAL A 69 -2.68 9.83 -1.28
CA VAL A 69 -1.78 10.23 -2.36
C VAL A 69 -0.69 11.13 -1.81
N ILE A 70 0.54 10.99 -2.32
CA ILE A 70 1.66 11.83 -1.90
C ILE A 70 1.89 13.00 -2.85
N ALA A 71 2.43 14.10 -2.34
CA ALA A 71 3.11 15.12 -3.12
C ALA A 71 4.63 14.88 -3.02
N PRO A 72 5.29 14.31 -4.05
CA PRO A 72 6.72 14.06 -4.00
C PRO A 72 7.51 15.37 -4.08
N GLN A 73 8.55 15.50 -3.25
CA GLN A 73 9.48 16.62 -3.30
C GLN A 73 10.60 16.33 -4.32
N GLY A 74 10.34 16.67 -5.58
CA GLY A 74 11.28 16.45 -6.68
C GLY A 74 11.36 15.00 -7.14
N GLU A 75 12.44 14.65 -7.82
CA GLU A 75 12.64 13.30 -8.34
C GLU A 75 13.10 12.34 -7.24
N GLY A 76 12.52 11.13 -7.24
CA GLY A 76 12.90 10.06 -6.33
C GLY A 76 14.29 9.54 -6.66
N LYS A 77 15.16 9.43 -5.65
CA LYS A 77 16.47 8.83 -5.83
C LYS A 77 16.37 7.32 -5.63
N ASP A 78 16.68 6.57 -6.68
CA ASP A 78 16.57 5.10 -6.70
C ASP A 78 15.16 4.62 -6.29
N GLY A 79 14.10 5.38 -6.62
CA GLY A 79 12.71 5.09 -6.24
C GLY A 79 12.34 5.47 -4.80
N LEU A 80 13.19 6.22 -4.08
CA LEU A 80 12.89 6.78 -2.75
C LEU A 80 12.67 8.30 -2.86
N TYR A 81 11.48 8.76 -2.47
CA TYR A 81 11.05 10.15 -2.53
C TYR A 81 11.06 10.77 -1.13
N SER A 82 11.56 12.00 -1.02
CA SER A 82 11.15 12.90 0.06
C SER A 82 9.72 13.36 -0.24
N VAL A 83 8.87 13.49 0.77
CA VAL A 83 7.44 13.82 0.58
C VAL A 83 7.13 15.19 1.17
N GLU A 84 6.45 16.04 0.41
CA GLU A 84 5.99 17.35 0.87
C GLU A 84 4.70 17.22 1.71
N THR A 85 3.71 16.50 1.19
CA THR A 85 2.44 16.25 1.91
C THR A 85 1.83 14.91 1.56
N PHE A 86 1.03 14.36 2.48
CA PHE A 86 0.21 13.17 2.28
C PHE A 86 -1.27 13.59 2.37
N VAL A 87 -2.07 13.23 1.36
CA VAL A 87 -3.47 13.65 1.25
C VAL A 87 -4.36 12.41 1.18
N GLU A 88 -5.28 12.27 2.13
CA GLU A 88 -6.24 11.15 2.13
C GLU A 88 -7.37 11.38 1.13
N LYS A 89 -7.50 10.46 0.15
CA LYS A 89 -8.63 10.39 -0.80
C LYS A 89 -8.96 11.73 -1.46
N PRO A 90 -7.98 12.38 -2.14
CA PRO A 90 -8.23 13.62 -2.85
C PRO A 90 -9.22 13.39 -3.99
N ALA A 91 -9.99 14.42 -4.35
CA ALA A 91 -10.64 14.43 -5.66
C ALA A 91 -9.56 14.40 -6.76
N PRO A 92 -9.82 13.82 -7.96
CA PRO A 92 -8.80 13.72 -8.99
C PRO A 92 -8.21 15.08 -9.37
N GLU A 93 -9.05 16.11 -9.47
CA GLU A 93 -8.64 17.50 -9.73
C GLU A 93 -7.73 18.12 -8.66
N ASP A 94 -7.78 17.62 -7.42
CA ASP A 94 -7.01 18.09 -6.28
C ASP A 94 -5.83 17.17 -5.95
N ALA A 95 -5.66 16.07 -6.68
CA ALA A 95 -4.62 15.09 -6.41
C ALA A 95 -3.23 15.66 -6.73
N PRO A 96 -2.29 15.65 -5.77
CA PRO A 96 -0.97 16.27 -5.97
C PRO A 96 -0.04 15.43 -6.88
N SER A 97 -0.37 14.16 -7.09
CA SER A 97 0.29 13.25 -8.02
C SER A 97 -0.58 12.02 -8.30
N ASP A 98 -0.06 11.07 -9.08
CA ASP A 98 -0.66 9.76 -9.29
C ASP A 98 -0.04 8.67 -8.37
N LEU A 99 0.82 9.05 -7.43
CA LEU A 99 1.49 8.13 -6.50
C LEU A 99 0.60 7.85 -5.29
N ALA A 100 -0.13 6.74 -5.35
CA ALA A 100 -0.99 6.27 -4.28
C ALA A 100 -0.22 5.48 -3.23
N ILE A 101 -0.56 5.69 -1.96
CA ILE A 101 -0.12 4.90 -0.82
C ILE A 101 -0.73 3.50 -0.93
N ILE A 102 0.13 2.50 -0.84
CA ILE A 102 -0.28 1.09 -0.83
C ILE A 102 -0.06 0.51 0.57
N GLY A 103 -0.69 -0.64 0.87
CA GLY A 103 -0.86 -1.18 2.23
C GLY A 103 0.39 -1.69 2.97
N ARG A 104 1.55 -1.05 2.79
CA ARG A 104 2.81 -1.33 3.49
C ARG A 104 3.44 -0.03 3.99
N TYR A 105 3.65 0.01 5.30
CA TYR A 105 4.19 1.16 6.00
C TYR A 105 5.28 0.69 6.95
N LEU A 106 6.37 1.44 7.05
CA LEU A 106 7.28 1.37 8.17
C LEU A 106 7.19 2.71 8.90
N LEU A 107 6.79 2.66 10.17
CA LEU A 107 6.50 3.84 10.99
C LEU A 107 7.40 3.90 12.22
N THR A 108 7.80 5.13 12.57
CA THR A 108 8.45 5.44 13.83
C THR A 108 7.41 5.59 14.95
N PRO A 109 7.75 5.27 16.22
CA PRO A 109 6.79 5.19 17.32
C PRO A 109 6.11 6.53 17.65
N GLU A 110 6.67 7.67 17.25
CA GLU A 110 6.09 9.01 17.42
C GLU A 110 4.70 9.14 16.78
N ILE A 111 4.40 8.33 15.76
CA ILE A 111 3.07 8.28 15.15
C ILE A 111 1.97 7.99 16.17
N PHE A 112 2.27 7.22 17.23
CA PHE A 112 1.28 6.88 18.25
C PHE A 112 0.82 8.11 19.02
N GLN A 113 1.72 9.05 19.33
CA GLN A 113 1.35 10.28 20.03
C GLN A 113 0.44 11.17 19.17
N ILE A 114 0.66 11.16 17.85
CA ILE A 114 -0.18 11.86 16.89
C ILE A 114 -1.56 11.19 16.84
N LEU A 115 -1.61 9.87 16.67
CA LEU A 115 -2.85 9.10 16.61
C LEU A 115 -3.73 9.23 17.87
N GLU A 116 -3.13 9.37 19.06
CA GLU A 116 -3.89 9.61 20.31
C GLU A 116 -4.69 10.91 20.30
N ASN A 117 -4.23 11.92 19.54
CA ASN A 117 -4.83 13.25 19.51
C ASN A 117 -5.47 13.57 18.15
N GLN A 118 -5.44 12.62 17.22
CA GLN A 118 -5.94 12.78 15.85
C GLN A 118 -7.46 12.92 15.86
N ALA A 119 -7.98 13.97 15.22
CA ALA A 119 -9.41 14.12 14.99
C ALA A 119 -9.88 13.22 13.82
N PRO A 120 -11.16 12.82 13.78
CA PRO A 120 -11.72 12.13 12.62
C PRO A 120 -11.62 12.99 11.34
N GLY A 121 -11.17 12.37 10.25
CA GLY A 121 -11.05 12.97 8.92
C GLY A 121 -12.09 12.40 7.95
N ALA A 122 -11.63 11.99 6.76
CA ALA A 122 -12.48 11.41 5.72
C ALA A 122 -13.34 10.25 6.26
N GLY A 123 -14.63 10.25 5.91
CA GLY A 123 -15.56 9.21 6.36
C GLY A 123 -15.87 9.21 7.86
N ASN A 124 -15.51 10.27 8.61
CA ASN A 124 -15.62 10.32 10.07
C ASN A 124 -14.78 9.23 10.77
N GLU A 125 -13.62 8.93 10.20
CA GLU A 125 -12.66 7.94 10.70
C GLU A 125 -11.33 8.56 11.09
N ILE A 126 -10.62 7.92 12.02
CA ILE A 126 -9.22 8.26 12.32
C ILE A 126 -8.36 7.72 11.19
N GLN A 127 -7.91 8.60 10.31
CA GLN A 127 -7.12 8.26 9.14
C GLN A 127 -5.64 8.18 9.49
N LEU A 128 -4.98 7.13 9.01
CA LEU A 128 -3.54 6.97 9.20
C LEU A 128 -2.75 7.97 8.34
N THR A 129 -3.23 8.25 7.13
CA THR A 129 -2.61 9.22 6.20
C THR A 129 -2.50 10.61 6.81
N ASP A 130 -3.58 11.11 7.44
CA ASP A 130 -3.57 12.42 8.11
C ASP A 130 -2.56 12.48 9.27
N ALA A 131 -2.39 11.37 10.00
CA ALA A 131 -1.41 11.25 11.07
C ALA A 131 0.02 11.21 10.50
N ILE A 132 0.24 10.53 9.37
CA ILE A 132 1.52 10.51 8.66
C ILE A 132 1.88 11.91 8.14
N ASP A 133 0.93 12.66 7.56
CA ASP A 133 1.14 14.05 7.14
C ASP A 133 1.52 14.93 8.34
N THR A 134 0.87 14.72 9.48
CA THR A 134 1.21 15.43 10.73
C THR A 134 2.61 15.06 11.23
N LEU A 135 3.00 13.80 11.13
CA LEU A 135 4.36 13.35 11.44
C LEU A 135 5.37 14.02 10.53
N ASN A 136 5.06 14.10 9.22
CA ASN A 136 5.91 14.67 8.19
C ASN A 136 6.28 16.15 8.43
N LYS A 137 5.44 16.88 9.17
CA LYS A 137 5.69 18.29 9.54
C LYS A 137 6.80 18.46 10.58
N THR A 138 7.11 17.41 11.35
CA THR A 138 8.11 17.46 12.43
C THR A 138 9.30 16.54 12.20
N GLN A 139 9.10 15.44 11.48
CA GLN A 139 10.12 14.48 11.09
C GLN A 139 9.95 14.19 9.59
N ARG A 140 11.03 13.93 8.86
CA ARG A 140 10.88 13.55 7.44
C ARG A 140 10.22 12.18 7.34
N VAL A 141 9.26 12.05 6.43
CA VAL A 141 8.71 10.77 6.01
C VAL A 141 9.06 10.58 4.53
N PHE A 142 9.59 9.40 4.19
CA PHE A 142 9.92 9.05 2.82
C PHE A 142 8.83 8.19 2.18
N ALA A 143 8.79 8.19 0.87
CA ALA A 143 7.96 7.28 0.09
C ALA A 143 8.82 6.39 -0.81
N ARG A 144 8.61 5.08 -0.74
CA ARG A 144 9.25 4.06 -1.57
C ARG A 144 8.30 3.69 -2.70
N GLU A 145 8.66 4.05 -3.93
CA GLU A 145 7.93 3.58 -5.11
C GLU A 145 8.18 2.09 -5.33
N PHE A 146 7.07 1.34 -5.31
CA PHE A 146 7.03 -0.09 -5.52
C PHE A 146 6.79 -0.39 -6.99
N ASN A 147 7.71 -1.15 -7.58
CA ASN A 147 7.70 -1.52 -9.01
C ASN A 147 7.28 -2.98 -9.25
N GLY A 148 6.89 -3.70 -8.19
CA GLY A 148 6.45 -5.08 -8.27
C GLY A 148 4.95 -5.21 -8.61
N ALA A 149 4.45 -6.45 -8.62
CA ALA A 149 3.04 -6.71 -8.83
C ALA A 149 2.24 -6.53 -7.53
N ARG A 150 1.26 -5.64 -7.55
CA ARG A 150 0.28 -5.45 -6.47
C ARG A 150 -1.02 -6.16 -6.81
N TYR A 151 -1.58 -6.83 -5.81
CA TYR A 151 -2.84 -7.54 -5.87
C TYR A 151 -3.73 -7.07 -4.72
N ASP A 152 -4.77 -6.33 -5.05
CA ASP A 152 -5.81 -5.92 -4.12
C ASP A 152 -6.86 -7.03 -4.02
N VAL A 153 -7.02 -7.63 -2.84
CA VAL A 153 -8.03 -8.65 -2.56
C VAL A 153 -9.17 -8.14 -1.69
N GLY A 154 -9.24 -6.81 -1.47
CA GLY A 154 -10.35 -6.15 -0.80
C GLY A 154 -11.59 -6.07 -1.67
N ASP A 155 -11.43 -6.02 -2.99
CA ASP A 155 -12.53 -6.07 -3.96
C ASP A 155 -12.77 -7.50 -4.49
N LYS A 156 -14.03 -7.78 -4.90
CA LYS A 156 -14.44 -9.12 -5.32
C LYS A 156 -13.76 -9.57 -6.61
N PHE A 157 -13.55 -8.66 -7.56
CA PHE A 157 -12.94 -9.00 -8.84
C PHE A 157 -11.43 -9.16 -8.69
N GLY A 158 -10.77 -8.27 -7.95
CA GLY A 158 -9.37 -8.37 -7.54
C GLY A 158 -9.07 -9.68 -6.81
N PHE A 159 -9.93 -10.09 -5.86
CA PHE A 159 -9.80 -11.40 -5.20
C PHE A 159 -9.82 -12.57 -6.20
N MET A 160 -10.76 -12.58 -7.15
CA MET A 160 -10.87 -13.65 -8.15
C MET A 160 -9.67 -13.66 -9.10
N LYS A 161 -9.27 -12.49 -9.62
CA LYS A 161 -8.10 -12.33 -10.48
C LYS A 161 -6.83 -12.81 -9.78
N THR A 162 -6.61 -12.36 -8.55
CA THR A 162 -5.46 -12.73 -7.73
C THR A 162 -5.40 -14.25 -7.49
N SER A 163 -6.55 -14.86 -7.20
CA SER A 163 -6.65 -16.31 -7.00
C SER A 163 -6.25 -17.07 -8.27
N ILE A 164 -6.68 -16.60 -9.45
CA ILE A 164 -6.31 -17.18 -10.74
C ILE A 164 -4.81 -17.02 -11.00
N ASP A 165 -4.29 -15.80 -10.88
CA ASP A 165 -2.89 -15.48 -11.15
C ASP A 165 -1.94 -16.29 -10.26
N TYR A 166 -2.27 -16.41 -8.97
CA TYR A 166 -1.52 -17.24 -8.02
C TYR A 166 -1.61 -18.74 -8.36
N ALA A 167 -2.81 -19.25 -8.64
CA ALA A 167 -3.00 -20.66 -8.95
C ALA A 167 -2.28 -21.07 -10.25
N LEU A 168 -2.16 -20.17 -11.23
CA LEU A 168 -1.36 -20.39 -12.45
C LEU A 168 0.16 -20.49 -12.21
N LYS A 169 0.63 -20.18 -11.00
CA LYS A 169 2.01 -20.42 -10.55
C LYS A 169 2.13 -21.60 -9.58
N HIS A 170 1.03 -22.02 -8.97
CA HIS A 170 1.05 -23.02 -7.90
C HIS A 170 1.48 -24.41 -8.40
N PRO A 171 2.41 -25.09 -7.71
CA PRO A 171 3.03 -26.33 -8.21
C PRO A 171 2.05 -27.49 -8.40
N GLN A 172 0.92 -27.50 -7.70
CA GLN A 172 -0.05 -28.59 -7.74
C GLN A 172 -1.24 -28.35 -8.68
N VAL A 173 -1.60 -27.10 -8.99
CA VAL A 173 -2.86 -26.80 -9.69
C VAL A 173 -2.70 -26.02 -10.98
N LYS A 174 -1.49 -25.50 -11.28
CA LYS A 174 -1.24 -24.63 -12.44
C LYS A 174 -1.67 -25.25 -13.77
N ASP A 175 -1.38 -26.54 -13.99
CA ASP A 175 -1.57 -27.18 -15.29
C ASP A 175 -3.06 -27.48 -15.52
N ASP A 176 -3.75 -27.98 -14.50
CA ASP A 176 -5.19 -28.25 -14.55
C ASP A 176 -6.00 -26.95 -14.71
N LEU A 177 -5.68 -25.91 -13.93
CA LEU A 177 -6.37 -24.62 -14.03
C LEU A 177 -6.13 -23.96 -15.40
N LYS A 178 -4.90 -24.00 -15.91
CA LYS A 178 -4.58 -23.44 -17.22
C LYS A 178 -5.41 -24.12 -18.32
N ASN A 179 -5.50 -25.45 -18.30
CA ASN A 179 -6.28 -26.20 -19.28
C ASN A 179 -7.77 -25.84 -19.19
N TYR A 180 -8.30 -25.74 -17.98
CA TYR A 180 -9.68 -25.33 -17.73
C TYR A 180 -9.98 -23.92 -18.29
N LEU A 181 -9.13 -22.93 -18.01
CA LEU A 181 -9.33 -21.56 -18.48
C LEU A 181 -9.28 -21.45 -20.01
N ILE A 182 -8.39 -22.20 -20.68
CA ILE A 182 -8.33 -22.24 -22.14
C ILE A 182 -9.63 -22.82 -22.71
N GLN A 183 -10.15 -23.90 -22.13
CA GLN A 183 -11.42 -24.49 -22.56
C GLN A 183 -12.57 -23.51 -22.33
N LEU A 184 -12.66 -22.91 -21.15
CA LEU A 184 -13.71 -21.95 -20.80
C LEU A 184 -13.70 -20.74 -21.75
N GLY A 185 -12.51 -20.21 -22.10
CA GLY A 185 -12.39 -19.11 -23.04
C GLY A 185 -12.93 -19.43 -24.44
N LYS A 186 -12.72 -20.67 -24.92
CA LYS A 186 -13.34 -21.14 -26.19
C LYS A 186 -14.86 -21.20 -26.09
N GLU A 187 -15.38 -21.78 -25.01
CA GLU A 187 -16.83 -21.91 -24.80
C GLU A 187 -17.54 -20.55 -24.67
N LEU A 188 -16.87 -19.55 -24.10
CA LEU A 188 -17.39 -18.19 -23.98
C LEU A 188 -17.40 -17.44 -25.32
N THR A 189 -16.39 -17.66 -26.16
CA THR A 189 -16.29 -17.01 -27.49
C THR A 189 -17.18 -17.66 -28.56
N GLU A 190 -17.55 -18.93 -28.41
CA GLU A 190 -18.51 -19.61 -29.30
C GLU A 190 -19.98 -19.26 -29.01
N LYS A 191 -20.26 -18.66 -27.85
CA LYS A 191 -21.62 -18.27 -27.42
C LYS A 191 -21.99 -16.82 -27.74
N GLU A 192 -21.05 -16.05 -28.29
CA GLU A 192 -21.28 -14.71 -28.87
C GLU A 192 -21.59 -14.81 -30.37
#